data_AF-A0A1F2EYS5-F1
#
_entry.id   AF-A0A1F2EYS5-F1
#
_cell.length_a   1.000
_cell.length_b   1.000
_cell.length_c   1.000
_cell.angle_alpha   90.00
_cell.angle_beta   90.00
_cell.angle_gamma   90.00
#
_symmetry.space_group_name_H-M   'P 1'
#
loop_
_entity.id
_entity.type
_entity.pdbx_description
1 polymer ?
#
loop_
_entity_poly.entity_id
_entity_poly.type
_entity_poly.pdbx_seq_one_letter_code
_entity_poly.pdbx_strand_id
1 'polypeptide(L)'
;MTVIEVRDLARDLADAFTVGGLSSKSLDEARRTVAAADAVIAVSPVFKASYSGLFKMFVDSLDDDALRSVPTVLGATAGTARHSLAVDHAMRPLFSYMGAMVAPTGVFAATDDCGAATFTGGDGVAPLASRVSRAAGELADLMVAHRVGGGWPPARPGGRAPASRSRRARPSAICSRSTWSSGIQAPAITPGFVSPGAAAVPRRRRQAQPHAVRARTSP
;
A
#
# COMPACT_ATOMS: atom_id res chain seq x y z
N MET A 1 -0.90 -13.57 -18.91
CA MET A 1 -1.32 -12.50 -17.99
C MET A 1 -2.24 -13.14 -16.96
N THR A 2 -1.89 -13.06 -15.69
CA THR A 2 -2.69 -13.63 -14.59
C THR A 2 -3.29 -12.46 -13.81
N VAL A 3 -4.59 -12.53 -13.51
CA VAL A 3 -5.30 -11.52 -12.72
C VAL A 3 -5.57 -12.08 -11.34
N ILE A 4 -5.19 -11.33 -10.31
CA ILE A 4 -5.44 -11.69 -8.91
C ILE A 4 -6.45 -10.70 -8.35
N GLU A 5 -7.66 -11.18 -8.11
CA GLU A 5 -8.73 -10.40 -7.47
C GLU A 5 -8.56 -10.46 -5.95
N VAL A 6 -8.00 -9.41 -5.36
CA VAL A 6 -7.69 -9.39 -3.91
C VAL A 6 -8.95 -9.57 -3.06
N ARG A 7 -10.12 -9.17 -3.56
CA ARG A 7 -11.41 -9.38 -2.90
C ARG A 7 -11.71 -10.85 -2.62
N ASP A 8 -11.26 -11.75 -3.49
CA ASP A 8 -11.52 -13.19 -3.37
C ASP A 8 -10.59 -13.84 -2.33
N LEU A 9 -9.49 -13.14 -1.97
CA LEU A 9 -8.54 -13.53 -0.92
C LEU A 9 -8.83 -12.88 0.44
N ALA A 10 -9.93 -12.11 0.58
CA ALA A 10 -10.16 -11.29 1.77
C ALA A 10 -10.19 -12.06 3.08
N ARG A 11 -10.82 -13.23 3.09
CA ARG A 11 -10.87 -14.10 4.27
C ARG A 11 -9.51 -14.71 4.58
N ASP A 12 -8.85 -15.25 3.55
CA ASP A 12 -7.52 -15.85 3.68
C ASP A 12 -6.49 -14.87 4.25
N LEU A 13 -6.54 -13.61 3.78
CA LEU A 13 -5.71 -12.54 4.31
C LEU A 13 -6.05 -12.23 5.76
N ALA A 14 -7.34 -12.10 6.11
CA ALA A 14 -7.74 -11.86 7.50
C ALA A 14 -7.25 -12.98 8.43
N ASP A 15 -7.37 -14.23 8.01
CA ASP A 15 -6.89 -15.39 8.76
C ASP A 15 -5.36 -15.36 8.90
N ALA A 16 -4.62 -15.03 7.83
CA ALA A 16 -3.17 -14.91 7.87
C ALA A 16 -2.67 -13.87 8.90
N PHE A 17 -3.37 -12.74 9.07
CA PHE A 17 -2.96 -11.69 10.01
C PHE A 17 -3.49 -11.88 11.44
N THR A 18 -4.46 -12.76 11.67
CA THR A 18 -5.12 -12.92 12.99
C THR A 18 -4.91 -14.29 13.63
N VAL A 19 -4.77 -15.35 12.83
CA VAL A 19 -4.65 -16.74 13.28
C VAL A 19 -3.20 -17.21 13.17
N GLY A 20 -2.28 -16.45 13.77
CA GLY A 20 -0.88 -16.86 13.93
C GLY A 20 -0.10 -17.11 12.64
N GLY A 21 -0.46 -16.48 11.51
CA GLY A 21 0.29 -16.58 10.26
C GLY A 21 -0.04 -17.79 9.38
N LEU A 22 -1.12 -18.53 9.66
CA LEU A 22 -1.54 -19.63 8.80
C LEU A 22 -2.01 -19.09 7.44
N SER A 23 -1.30 -19.47 6.38
CA SER A 23 -1.62 -19.08 5.01
C SER A 23 -2.45 -20.15 4.30
N SER A 24 -3.42 -19.73 3.50
CA SER A 24 -4.17 -20.62 2.62
C SER A 24 -3.35 -20.93 1.37
N LYS A 25 -3.65 -22.06 0.71
CA LYS A 25 -3.02 -22.42 -0.57
C LYS A 25 -3.28 -21.36 -1.65
N SER A 26 -4.45 -20.74 -1.66
CA SER A 26 -4.83 -19.67 -2.59
C SER A 26 -3.99 -18.42 -2.37
N LEU A 27 -3.76 -18.03 -1.12
CA LEU A 27 -2.92 -16.88 -0.78
C LEU A 27 -1.46 -17.13 -1.14
N ASP A 28 -0.93 -18.33 -0.84
CA ASP A 28 0.44 -18.69 -1.20
C ASP A 28 0.65 -18.74 -2.71
N GLU A 29 -0.34 -19.21 -3.47
CA GLU A 29 -0.29 -19.17 -4.93
C GLU A 29 -0.28 -17.74 -5.47
N ALA A 30 -1.11 -16.85 -4.91
CA ALA A 30 -1.13 -15.45 -5.28
C ALA A 30 0.22 -14.77 -5.00
N ARG A 31 0.81 -15.00 -3.81
CA ARG A 31 2.15 -14.49 -3.45
C ARG A 31 3.23 -14.99 -4.40
N ARG A 32 3.25 -16.29 -4.70
CA ARG A 32 4.20 -16.89 -5.65
C ARG A 32 4.05 -16.33 -7.06
N THR A 33 2.82 -16.12 -7.50
CA THR A 33 2.52 -15.52 -8.80
C THR A 33 3.10 -14.10 -8.88
N VAL A 34 2.95 -13.29 -7.83
CA VAL A 34 3.52 -11.94 -7.78
C VAL A 34 5.05 -11.99 -7.73
N ALA A 35 5.64 -12.85 -6.89
CA ALA A 35 7.08 -12.96 -6.74
C ALA A 35 7.79 -13.47 -8.02
N ALA A 36 7.09 -14.24 -8.86
CA ALA A 36 7.60 -14.73 -10.14
C ALA A 36 7.27 -13.81 -11.33
N ALA A 37 6.62 -12.66 -11.10
CA ALA A 37 6.18 -11.79 -12.18
C ALA A 37 7.34 -10.98 -12.79
N ASP A 38 7.42 -10.96 -14.13
CA ASP A 38 8.32 -10.06 -14.86
C ASP A 38 7.94 -8.58 -14.73
N ALA A 39 6.66 -8.32 -14.44
CA ALA A 39 6.07 -7.01 -14.29
C ALA A 39 4.74 -7.10 -13.53
N VAL A 40 4.37 -6.02 -12.83
CA VAL A 40 3.14 -5.94 -12.04
C VAL A 40 2.31 -4.72 -12.44
N ILE A 41 1.00 -4.91 -12.53
CA ILE A 41 0.04 -3.81 -12.63
C ILE A 41 -0.81 -3.85 -11.36
N ALA A 42 -0.60 -2.86 -10.48
CA ALA A 42 -1.29 -2.81 -9.20
C ALA A 42 -2.42 -1.79 -9.25
N VAL A 43 -3.66 -2.26 -9.10
CA VAL A 43 -4.86 -1.41 -9.17
C VAL A 43 -5.64 -1.50 -7.86
N SER A 44 -6.06 -0.36 -7.31
CA SER A 44 -6.85 -0.32 -6.07
C SER A 44 -7.98 0.71 -6.16
N PRO A 45 -9.18 0.41 -5.66
CA PRO A 45 -10.18 1.44 -5.43
C PRO A 45 -9.73 2.39 -4.31
N VAL A 46 -10.05 3.67 -4.46
CA VAL A 46 -9.71 4.71 -3.48
C VAL A 46 -10.80 4.82 -2.42
N PHE A 47 -10.44 4.50 -1.18
CA PHE A 47 -11.27 4.70 0.00
C PHE A 47 -10.58 5.65 0.97
N LYS A 48 -11.31 6.67 1.44
CA LYS A 48 -10.78 7.70 2.37
C LYS A 48 -9.46 8.34 1.89
N ALA A 49 -9.43 8.70 0.60
CA ALA A 49 -8.28 9.34 -0.08
C ALA A 49 -7.00 8.48 -0.13
N SER A 50 -7.10 7.16 0.07
CA SER A 50 -5.99 6.21 -0.05
C SER A 50 -6.44 4.92 -0.72
N TYR A 51 -5.50 4.01 -0.99
CA TYR A 51 -5.80 2.65 -1.44
C TYR A 51 -6.71 1.93 -0.44
N SER A 52 -7.41 0.88 -0.91
CA SER A 52 -8.25 0.08 -0.02
C SER A 52 -7.42 -0.64 1.05
N GLY A 53 -8.00 -0.80 2.26
CA GLY A 53 -7.34 -1.53 3.34
C GLY A 53 -7.04 -2.99 2.97
N LEU A 54 -7.93 -3.60 2.16
CA LEU A 54 -7.73 -4.96 1.66
C LEU A 54 -6.52 -5.05 0.70
N PHE A 55 -6.36 -4.06 -0.18
CA PHE A 55 -5.17 -3.99 -1.04
C PHE A 55 -3.89 -3.86 -0.22
N LYS A 56 -3.89 -2.98 0.80
CA LYS A 56 -2.74 -2.85 1.71
C LYS A 56 -2.43 -4.14 2.44
N MET A 57 -3.46 -4.82 2.93
CA MET A 57 -3.33 -6.09 3.63
C MET A 57 -2.71 -7.17 2.73
N PHE A 58 -3.05 -7.20 1.44
CA PHE A 58 -2.39 -8.10 0.49
C PHE A 58 -0.92 -7.74 0.28
N VAL A 59 -0.62 -6.45 0.06
CA VAL A 59 0.76 -5.96 -0.12
C VAL A 59 1.62 -6.25 1.11
N ASP A 60 1.09 -6.04 2.31
CA ASP A 60 1.77 -6.35 3.59
C ASP A 60 2.01 -7.84 3.82
N SER A 61 1.32 -8.67 3.05
CA SER A 61 1.42 -10.12 3.11
C SER A 61 2.52 -10.65 2.18
N LEU A 62 3.05 -9.82 1.28
CA LEU A 62 4.17 -10.18 0.40
C LEU A 62 5.48 -10.18 1.19
N ASP A 63 6.46 -10.93 0.70
CA ASP A 63 7.83 -10.85 1.23
C ASP A 63 8.44 -9.46 0.94
N ASP A 64 9.31 -8.97 1.83
CA ASP A 64 9.92 -7.62 1.73
C ASP A 64 10.63 -7.37 0.38
N ASP A 65 11.16 -8.42 -0.25
CA ASP A 65 11.88 -8.36 -1.51
C ASP A 65 11.01 -8.74 -2.73
N ALA A 66 9.74 -9.11 -2.54
CA ALA A 66 8.89 -9.69 -3.60
C ALA A 66 8.74 -8.79 -4.83
N LEU A 67 8.88 -7.47 -4.68
CA LEU A 67 8.75 -6.49 -5.75
C LEU A 67 10.06 -5.73 -6.04
N ARG A 68 11.19 -6.16 -5.46
CA ARG A 68 12.47 -5.51 -5.67
C ARG A 68 12.86 -5.57 -7.14
N SER A 69 13.11 -4.41 -7.73
CA SER A 69 13.46 -4.25 -9.15
C SER A 69 12.37 -4.74 -10.12
N VAL A 70 11.12 -4.91 -9.68
CA VAL A 70 10.03 -5.35 -10.57
C VAL A 70 9.40 -4.13 -11.26
N PRO A 71 9.40 -4.05 -12.61
CA PRO A 71 8.65 -3.04 -13.35
C PRO A 71 7.18 -3.01 -12.95
N THR A 72 6.69 -1.85 -12.52
CA THR A 72 5.34 -1.73 -11.95
C THR A 72 4.58 -0.52 -12.48
N VAL A 73 3.32 -0.71 -12.88
CA VAL A 73 2.35 0.37 -13.13
C VAL A 73 1.34 0.43 -12.01
N LEU A 74 1.00 1.66 -11.59
CA LEU A 74 0.01 1.91 -10.54
C LEU A 74 -1.27 2.47 -11.15
N GLY A 75 -2.39 1.90 -10.73
CA GLY A 75 -3.72 2.30 -11.12
C GLY A 75 -4.63 2.53 -9.91
N ALA A 76 -5.56 3.47 -10.02
CA ALA A 76 -6.62 3.60 -9.03
C ALA A 76 -7.96 4.02 -9.62
N THR A 77 -9.04 3.68 -8.92
CA THR A 77 -10.40 4.04 -9.32
C THR A 77 -11.13 4.74 -8.17
N ALA A 78 -11.96 5.74 -8.48
CA ALA A 78 -12.79 6.39 -7.46
C ALA A 78 -14.07 7.01 -8.03
N GLY A 79 -14.95 7.44 -7.12
CA GLY A 79 -16.19 8.13 -7.49
C GLY A 79 -16.00 9.45 -8.24
N THR A 80 -14.91 10.17 -7.99
CA THR A 80 -14.60 11.47 -8.61
C THR A 80 -13.10 11.65 -8.80
N ALA A 81 -12.70 12.57 -9.69
CA ALA A 81 -11.29 12.92 -9.95
C ALA A 81 -10.56 13.59 -8.76
N ARG A 82 -11.28 14.04 -7.72
CA ARG A 82 -10.70 14.75 -6.55
C ARG A 82 -9.68 13.93 -5.77
N HIS A 83 -9.67 12.61 -5.94
CA HIS A 83 -8.74 11.71 -5.26
C HIS A 83 -7.65 11.15 -6.19
N SER A 84 -7.44 11.75 -7.37
CA SER A 84 -6.43 11.31 -8.33
C SER A 84 -5.02 11.22 -7.74
N LEU A 85 -4.69 12.14 -6.85
CA LEU A 85 -3.41 12.19 -6.13
C LEU A 85 -3.16 11.00 -5.19
N ALA A 86 -4.15 10.14 -4.91
CA ALA A 86 -3.94 8.94 -4.12
C ALA A 86 -2.92 7.98 -4.77
N VAL A 87 -2.81 8.00 -6.10
CA VAL A 87 -1.79 7.19 -6.82
C VAL A 87 -0.38 7.62 -6.43
N ASP A 88 -0.10 8.93 -6.46
CA ASP A 88 1.25 9.45 -6.21
C ASP A 88 1.58 9.66 -4.72
N HIS A 89 0.59 9.91 -3.86
CA HIS A 89 0.83 10.17 -2.44
C HIS A 89 0.60 8.96 -1.52
N ALA A 90 -0.14 7.94 -1.96
CA ALA A 90 -0.34 6.72 -1.17
C ALA A 90 0.32 5.50 -1.83
N MET A 91 -0.01 5.21 -3.09
CA MET A 91 0.47 3.98 -3.74
C MET A 91 1.96 4.06 -4.10
N ARG A 92 2.43 5.17 -4.70
CA ARG A 92 3.82 5.30 -5.11
C ARG A 92 4.82 5.15 -3.95
N PRO A 93 4.65 5.81 -2.78
CA PRO A 93 5.55 5.60 -1.65
C PRO A 93 5.60 4.15 -1.16
N LEU A 94 4.44 3.47 -1.16
CA LEU A 94 4.35 2.05 -0.76
C LEU A 94 5.15 1.14 -1.71
N PHE A 95 5.01 1.31 -3.03
CA PHE A 95 5.74 0.49 -4.00
C PHE A 95 7.22 0.85 -4.09
N SER A 96 7.56 2.13 -3.93
CA SER A 96 8.96 2.56 -3.79
C SER A 96 9.62 1.95 -2.54
N TYR A 97 8.90 1.82 -1.42
CA TYR A 97 9.41 1.17 -0.22
C TYR A 97 9.76 -0.31 -0.47
N MET A 98 8.93 -1.03 -1.23
CA MET A 98 9.20 -2.43 -1.64
C MET A 98 10.29 -2.56 -2.72
N GLY A 99 10.87 -1.43 -3.18
CA GLY A 99 11.93 -1.43 -4.19
C GLY A 99 11.43 -1.68 -5.62
N ALA A 100 10.14 -1.47 -5.90
CA ALA A 100 9.60 -1.61 -7.25
C ALA A 100 10.08 -0.50 -8.19
N MET A 101 10.24 -0.82 -9.48
CA MET A 101 10.52 0.17 -10.52
C MET A 101 9.20 0.72 -11.06
N VAL A 102 8.69 1.75 -10.39
CA VAL A 102 7.37 2.31 -10.71
C VAL A 102 7.44 3.22 -11.94
N ALA A 103 6.59 2.96 -12.94
CA ALA A 103 6.43 3.81 -14.10
C ALA A 103 6.05 5.26 -13.70
N PRO A 104 6.55 6.29 -14.42
CA PRO A 104 6.16 7.67 -14.18
C PRO A 104 4.66 7.90 -14.28
N THR A 105 4.02 7.34 -15.31
CA THR A 105 2.58 7.54 -15.56
C THR A 105 1.73 6.66 -14.64
N GLY A 106 1.06 7.29 -13.67
CA GLY A 106 -0.02 6.68 -12.89
C GLY A 106 -1.37 6.76 -13.63
N VAL A 107 -2.18 5.71 -13.55
CA VAL A 107 -3.50 5.66 -14.18
C VAL A 107 -4.59 5.87 -13.14
N PHE A 108 -5.48 6.83 -13.38
CA PHE A 108 -6.63 7.06 -12.50
C PHE A 108 -7.91 7.13 -13.33
N ALA A 109 -8.93 6.38 -12.90
CA ALA A 109 -10.25 6.40 -13.51
C ALA A 109 -11.30 6.90 -12.50
N ALA A 110 -11.99 7.99 -12.84
CA ALA A 110 -13.19 8.42 -12.13
C ALA A 110 -14.42 7.70 -12.70
N THR A 111 -15.55 7.70 -11.97
CA THR A 111 -16.81 7.15 -12.49
C THR A 111 -17.22 7.79 -13.82
N ASP A 112 -16.95 9.09 -14.01
CA ASP A 112 -17.26 9.79 -15.26
C ASP A 112 -16.43 9.29 -16.45
N ASP A 113 -15.30 8.63 -16.20
CA ASP A 113 -14.50 7.95 -17.22
C ASP A 113 -15.06 6.55 -17.57
N CYS A 114 -15.94 5.98 -16.73
CA CYS A 114 -16.53 4.65 -16.89
C CYS A 114 -17.82 4.73 -17.72
N GLY A 115 -17.73 4.48 -19.03
CA GLY A 115 -18.90 4.35 -19.92
C GLY A 115 -18.79 5.10 -21.25
N ALA A 116 -17.80 5.97 -21.41
CA ALA A 116 -17.52 6.61 -22.69
C ALA A 116 -16.66 5.70 -23.57
N ALA A 117 -17.25 5.11 -24.62
CA ALA A 117 -16.51 4.34 -25.64
C ALA A 117 -15.43 5.17 -26.37
N THR A 118 -15.49 6.50 -26.23
CA THR A 118 -14.46 7.46 -26.57
C THR A 118 -14.14 8.27 -25.32
N PHE A 119 -12.98 7.99 -24.74
CA PHE A 119 -12.43 8.68 -23.57
C PHE A 119 -12.26 10.18 -23.82
N THR A 120 -13.29 10.99 -23.57
CA THR A 120 -13.18 12.45 -23.54
C THR A 120 -13.91 12.94 -22.30
N GLY A 121 -13.28 12.80 -21.14
CA GLY A 121 -13.74 13.43 -19.90
C GLY A 121 -13.69 14.95 -20.05
N GLY A 122 -14.76 15.63 -19.61
CA GLY A 122 -14.99 17.07 -19.76
C GLY A 122 -14.04 18.01 -18.99
N ASP A 123 -12.94 17.49 -18.45
CA ASP A 123 -12.12 18.15 -17.44
C ASP A 123 -10.74 18.58 -17.97
N GLY A 124 -10.48 18.46 -19.28
CA GLY A 124 -9.22 18.88 -19.90
C GLY A 124 -8.01 17.97 -19.63
N VAL A 125 -8.23 16.82 -18.97
CA VAL A 125 -7.20 15.79 -18.75
C VAL A 125 -7.16 14.83 -19.95
N ALA A 126 -5.98 14.36 -20.33
CA ALA A 126 -5.83 13.41 -21.43
C ALA A 126 -6.79 12.21 -21.29
N PRO A 127 -7.41 11.76 -22.40
CA PRO A 127 -8.23 10.55 -22.46
C PRO A 127 -7.64 9.42 -21.60
N LEU A 128 -8.46 8.74 -20.79
CA LEU A 128 -7.98 7.61 -19.97
C LEU A 128 -7.29 6.54 -20.84
N ALA A 129 -7.79 6.25 -22.06
CA ALA A 129 -7.07 5.40 -23.02
C ALA A 129 -5.64 5.87 -23.33
N SER A 130 -5.43 7.17 -23.54
CA SER A 130 -4.10 7.70 -23.84
C SER A 130 -3.15 7.55 -22.65
N ARG A 131 -3.67 7.73 -21.42
CA ARG A 131 -2.91 7.50 -20.19
C ARG A 131 -2.57 6.02 -20.00
N VAL A 132 -3.53 5.12 -20.24
CA VAL A 132 -3.32 3.67 -20.21
C VAL A 132 -2.28 3.25 -21.25
N SER A 133 -2.38 3.76 -22.48
CA SER A 133 -1.44 3.46 -23.56
C SER A 133 -0.03 3.95 -23.24
N ARG A 134 0.10 5.14 -22.66
CA ARG A 134 1.39 5.68 -22.20
C ARG A 134 1.98 4.82 -21.08
N ALA A 135 1.20 4.50 -20.05
CA ALA A 135 1.65 3.67 -18.94
C ALA A 135 2.06 2.26 -19.41
N ALA A 136 1.33 1.69 -20.36
CA ALA A 136 1.67 0.41 -20.98
C ALA A 136 2.98 0.46 -21.77
N GLY A 137 3.22 1.54 -22.53
CA GLY A 137 4.48 1.78 -23.24
C GLY A 137 5.66 1.90 -22.27
N GLU A 138 5.52 2.73 -21.24
CA GLU A 138 6.55 2.89 -20.19
C GLU A 138 6.85 1.57 -19.47
N LEU A 139 5.83 0.75 -19.19
CA LEU A 139 6.03 -0.57 -18.59
C LEU A 139 6.79 -1.50 -19.53
N ALA A 140 6.44 -1.53 -20.81
CA ALA A 140 7.13 -2.34 -21.81
C ALA A 140 8.61 -1.93 -21.92
N ASP A 141 8.90 -0.64 -21.93
CA ASP A 141 10.26 -0.10 -21.96
C ASP A 141 11.05 -0.53 -20.71
N LEU A 142 10.45 -0.46 -19.52
CA LEU A 142 11.06 -0.92 -18.27
C LEU A 142 11.32 -2.43 -18.28
N MET A 143 10.40 -3.24 -18.81
CA MET A 143 10.57 -4.69 -18.94
C MET A 143 11.73 -5.05 -19.88
N VAL A 144 11.84 -4.36 -21.02
CA VAL A 144 12.95 -4.56 -21.97
C VAL A 144 14.28 -4.15 -21.33
N ALA A 145 14.33 -2.98 -20.70
CA ALA A 145 15.53 -2.49 -20.02
C ALA A 145 15.97 -3.43 -18.89
N HIS A 146 15.04 -3.94 -18.08
CA HIS A 146 15.32 -4.86 -16.99
C HIS A 146 15.92 -6.20 -17.47
N ARG A 147 15.42 -6.73 -18.60
CA ARG A 147 15.93 -7.98 -19.18
C ARG A 147 17.35 -7.82 -19.75
N VAL A 148 17.67 -6.66 -20.32
CA VAL A 148 18.98 -6.39 -20.95
C VAL A 148 20.07 -6.08 -19.91
N GLY A 149 19.68 -5.53 -18.75
CA GLY A 149 20.62 -5.09 -17.71
C GLY A 149 21.36 -6.18 -16.91
N GLY A 150 21.11 -7.47 -17.16
CA GLY A 150 21.66 -8.55 -16.34
C GLY A 150 21.09 -8.47 -14.92
N GLY A 151 19.84 -8.94 -14.77
CA GLY A 151 18.99 -8.70 -13.62
C GLY A 151 19.66 -8.91 -12.25
N TRP A 152 19.27 -8.04 -11.31
CA TRP A 152 19.37 -8.39 -9.89
C TRP A 152 18.74 -9.78 -9.71
N PRO A 153 19.41 -10.71 -9.01
CA PRO A 153 18.86 -12.05 -8.85
C PRO A 153 17.45 -11.92 -8.25
N PRO A 154 16.45 -12.67 -8.76
CA PRO A 154 15.10 -12.61 -8.23
C PRO A 154 15.15 -12.82 -6.72
N ALA A 155 14.29 -12.10 -5.99
CA ALA A 155 14.12 -12.29 -4.57
C ALA A 155 13.87 -13.77 -4.30
N ARG A 156 14.89 -14.45 -3.76
CA ARG A 156 14.78 -15.89 -3.48
C ARG A 156 13.82 -16.05 -2.31
N PRO A 157 12.73 -16.82 -2.45
CA PRO A 157 11.89 -17.12 -1.31
C PRO A 157 12.74 -17.90 -0.29
N GLY A 158 12.94 -17.32 0.91
CA GLY A 158 13.53 -18.03 2.06
C GLY A 158 15.04 -17.93 2.27
N GLY A 159 15.74 -16.94 1.70
CA GLY A 159 17.13 -16.67 2.07
C GLY A 159 17.24 -16.04 3.48
N ARG A 160 17.33 -16.85 4.54
CA ARG A 160 17.70 -16.37 5.89
C ARG A 160 18.91 -15.44 5.75
N ALA A 161 18.75 -14.17 6.14
CA ALA A 161 19.84 -13.19 6.17
C ALA A 161 21.08 -13.87 6.78
N PRO A 162 22.29 -13.73 6.19
CA PRO A 162 23.48 -14.33 6.77
C PRO A 162 23.56 -13.83 8.20
N ALA A 163 23.36 -14.75 9.15
CA ALA A 163 23.38 -14.44 10.57
C ALA A 163 24.65 -13.62 10.79
N SER A 164 24.49 -12.37 11.21
CA SER A 164 25.62 -11.51 11.54
C SER A 164 26.48 -12.33 12.49
N ARG A 165 27.60 -12.87 12.00
CA ARG A 165 28.58 -13.52 12.85
C ARG A 165 28.95 -12.43 13.82
N SER A 166 28.46 -12.54 15.05
CA SER A 166 28.91 -11.69 16.14
C SER A 166 30.40 -11.92 16.19
N ARG A 167 31.16 -10.97 15.64
CA ARG A 167 32.57 -10.86 15.96
C ARG A 167 32.56 -10.67 17.46
N ARG A 168 32.91 -11.73 18.20
CA ARG A 168 33.31 -11.61 19.60
C ARG A 168 34.37 -10.52 19.63
N ALA A 169 33.98 -9.35 20.12
CA ALA A 169 34.89 -8.27 20.37
C ALA A 169 35.92 -8.79 21.39
N ARG A 170 37.16 -8.94 20.93
CA ARG A 170 38.32 -9.02 21.82
C ARG A 170 38.52 -7.60 22.38
N PRO A 171 38.76 -7.43 23.68
CA PRO A 171 38.94 -6.11 24.24
C PRO A 171 40.33 -5.60 23.86
N SER A 172 40.39 -4.52 23.08
CA SER A 172 41.59 -3.68 23.00
C SER A 172 41.19 -2.24 23.27
N ALA A 173 41.38 -1.88 24.54
CA ALA A 173 42.03 -0.68 25.00
C ALA A 173 42.03 0.58 24.10
N ILE A 174 41.53 1.65 24.72
CA ILE A 174 42.01 3.03 24.59
C ILE A 174 41.47 3.81 23.37
N CYS A 175 40.47 4.66 23.64
CA CYS A 175 40.62 6.07 23.29
C CYS A 175 39.93 6.91 24.36
N SER A 176 40.68 7.88 24.86
CA SER A 176 40.50 8.62 26.11
C SER A 176 39.35 9.62 26.08
N ARG A 177 38.79 9.85 27.27
CA ARG A 177 38.03 11.04 27.63
C ARG A 177 38.85 12.29 27.34
N SER A 178 38.30 13.22 26.58
CA SER A 178 38.32 14.63 26.95
C SER A 178 37.25 15.40 26.18
N THR A 179 36.55 16.24 26.95
CA THR A 179 35.84 17.45 26.51
C THR A 179 34.73 17.26 25.49
N TRP A 180 33.50 17.18 25.99
CA TRP A 180 32.41 18.09 25.61
C TRP A 180 31.50 18.27 26.82
N SER A 181 31.90 19.23 27.65
CA SER A 181 31.08 19.84 28.69
C SER A 181 30.40 21.07 28.09
N SER A 182 29.09 20.97 27.86
CA SER A 182 28.08 22.05 27.75
C SER A 182 26.77 21.31 27.44
N GLY A 183 25.97 20.92 28.43
CA GLY A 183 25.16 21.86 29.19
C GLY A 183 23.78 21.92 28.55
N ILE A 184 22.91 20.97 28.90
CA ILE A 184 21.45 21.09 28.97
C ILE A 184 21.01 19.96 29.90
N GLN A 185 20.50 20.34 31.07
CA GLN A 185 19.93 19.44 32.05
C GLN A 185 18.47 19.19 31.69
N ALA A 186 18.16 17.98 31.22
CA ALA A 186 16.78 17.54 31.04
C ALA A 186 16.35 16.74 32.29
N PRO A 187 15.26 17.11 32.98
CA PRO A 187 14.77 16.35 34.12
C PRO A 187 14.14 15.03 33.67
N ALA A 188 14.36 13.99 34.49
CA ALA A 188 13.80 12.66 34.33
C ALA A 188 12.27 12.70 34.40
N ILE A 189 11.60 12.34 33.30
CA ILE A 189 10.17 12.02 33.30
C ILE A 189 10.05 10.53 33.61
N THR A 190 9.67 10.22 34.84
CA THR A 190 9.17 8.90 35.25
C THR A 190 7.78 8.69 34.64
N PRO A 191 7.50 7.58 33.94
CA PRO A 191 6.13 7.25 33.59
C PRO A 191 5.40 6.72 34.82
N GLY A 192 4.68 7.61 35.51
CA GLY A 192 3.68 7.26 36.51
C GLY A 192 2.40 6.82 35.82
N PHE A 193 2.06 5.53 35.98
CA PHE A 193 0.79 4.97 35.54
C PHE A 193 -0.30 5.35 36.57
N VAL A 194 -1.17 6.29 36.20
CA VAL A 194 -2.36 6.64 36.98
C VAL A 194 -3.59 6.13 36.23
N SER A 195 -4.28 5.15 36.83
CA SER A 195 -5.62 4.73 36.41
C SER A 195 -6.64 5.83 36.69
N PRO A 196 -7.46 6.28 35.71
CA PRO A 196 -8.62 7.10 36.01
C PRO A 196 -9.80 6.20 36.41
N GLY A 197 -10.29 6.43 37.62
CA GLY A 197 -11.53 5.88 38.14
C GLY A 197 -12.76 6.36 37.35
N ALA A 198 -13.78 5.51 37.39
CA ALA A 198 -15.07 5.68 36.76
C ALA A 198 -15.78 6.96 37.22
N ALA A 199 -16.24 7.78 36.27
CA ALA A 199 -17.26 8.79 36.49
C ALA A 199 -18.34 8.65 35.40
N ALA A 200 -19.55 8.36 35.86
CA ALA A 200 -20.73 8.12 35.03
C ALA A 200 -21.19 9.40 34.32
N VAL A 201 -21.38 9.31 33.00
CA VAL A 201 -21.97 10.38 32.17
C VAL A 201 -23.46 10.10 31.97
N PRO A 202 -24.37 11.07 32.20
CA PRO A 202 -25.80 10.84 32.08
C PRO A 202 -26.24 10.70 30.61
N ARG A 203 -27.00 9.63 30.33
CA ARG A 203 -27.63 9.33 29.03
C ARG A 203 -28.64 10.43 28.66
N ARG A 204 -28.30 11.27 27.67
CA ARG A 204 -29.29 12.10 26.97
C ARG A 204 -30.20 11.21 26.13
N ARG A 205 -31.50 11.42 26.34
CA ARG A 205 -32.62 10.72 25.70
C ARG A 205 -32.47 10.75 24.17
N ARG A 206 -32.54 9.56 23.56
CA ARG A 206 -32.81 9.38 22.13
C ARG A 206 -34.14 10.06 21.80
N GLN A 207 -34.11 11.15 21.05
CA GLN A 207 -35.26 11.59 20.28
C GLN A 207 -35.47 10.57 19.16
N ALA A 208 -36.62 9.94 19.18
CA ALA A 208 -37.12 9.11 18.10
C ALA A 208 -37.27 9.97 16.84
N GLN A 209 -36.62 9.57 15.74
CA GLN A 209 -36.98 10.01 14.41
C GLN A 209 -38.03 9.01 13.88
N PRO A 210 -39.30 9.41 13.69
CA PRO A 210 -40.23 8.59 12.95
C PRO A 210 -40.00 8.76 11.45
N HIS A 211 -39.77 7.62 10.80
CA HIS A 211 -39.93 7.42 9.38
C HIS A 211 -41.33 7.91 8.94
N ALA A 212 -41.39 8.79 7.95
CA ALA A 212 -42.62 9.06 7.20
C ALA A 212 -42.29 9.51 5.77
N VAL A 213 -42.39 8.56 4.84
CA VAL A 213 -42.60 8.76 3.41
C VAL A 213 -44.06 9.20 3.24
N ARG A 214 -44.33 10.32 2.55
CA ARG A 214 -45.69 10.68 2.12
C ARG A 214 -45.70 11.14 0.66
N ALA A 215 -46.48 10.41 -0.14
CA ALA A 215 -46.81 10.70 -1.53
C ALA A 215 -47.96 11.71 -1.64
N ARG A 216 -47.97 12.48 -2.75
CA ARG A 216 -49.08 13.11 -3.54
C ARG A 216 -50.24 13.76 -2.76
N THR A 217 -50.73 14.96 -3.08
CA THR A 217 -51.30 15.49 -4.34
C THR A 217 -51.51 17.00 -4.17
N SER A 218 -51.45 17.79 -5.25
CA SER A 218 -52.09 19.11 -5.32
C SER A 218 -53.17 19.09 -6.41
N PRO A 219 -54.29 19.82 -6.24
CA PRO A 219 -55.21 20.13 -7.34
C PRO A 219 -54.60 21.12 -8.34
#